data_AF-A0A6S7LRG2-F1
#
_entry.id   AF-A0A6S7LRG2-F1
#
_cell.length_a   1.000
_cell.length_b   1.000
_cell.length_c   1.000
_cell.angle_alpha   90.00
_cell.angle_beta   90.00
_cell.angle_gamma   90.00
#
_symmetry.space_group_name_H-M   'P 1'
#
loop_
_entity.id
_entity.type
_entity.pdbx_description
1 polymer ?
#
loop_
_entity_poly.entity_id
_entity_poly.type
_entity_poly.pdbx_seq_one_letter_code
_entity_poly.pdbx_strand_id
1 'polypeptide(L)'
;MFESAKRNKGMVDQTTFKTAKKYGFDSLYFDEISLDVVDNYVRYVRPFLQPRCDYLLVNRNGIQFQKLTEILSILVFQAIGKYVHPTRYRQIIETESVQILNVEEQKLVSEDQKHSSNVARVHYQKLRSRDVAIKGRTCMEKLRGLHGAEMDTCVEQLKQEHCSEHESKSDNETTPIPQTTTEKVSAEKRKPLRFTKEEDQFIERGIKRFGARWCTILRHPEYNFQPGREARTLRLRAIQQKLI
;
A
#
# COMPACT_ATOMS: atom_id res chain seq x y z
N MET A 1 -28.18 -16.35 12.08
CA MET A 1 -27.59 -15.49 11.04
C MET A 1 -28.04 -15.92 9.65
N PHE A 2 -27.63 -17.10 9.16
CA PHE A 2 -27.97 -17.55 7.80
C PHE A 2 -29.46 -17.79 7.54
N GLU A 3 -30.22 -18.26 8.54
CA GLU A 3 -31.70 -18.31 8.47
C GLU A 3 -32.36 -16.93 8.35
N SER A 4 -31.70 -15.88 8.86
CA SER A 4 -32.14 -14.50 8.62
C SER A 4 -31.79 -14.05 7.22
N ALA A 5 -30.62 -14.43 6.71
CA ALA A 5 -30.16 -14.12 5.36
C ALA A 5 -31.11 -14.69 4.30
N LYS A 6 -31.51 -15.97 4.43
CA LYS A 6 -32.48 -16.62 3.51
C LYS A 6 -33.79 -15.85 3.41
N ARG A 7 -34.30 -15.33 4.54
CA ARG A 7 -35.54 -14.53 4.58
C ARG A 7 -35.35 -13.10 4.09
N ASN A 8 -34.13 -12.57 4.16
CA ASN A 8 -33.79 -11.19 3.77
C ASN A 8 -33.04 -11.13 2.43
N LYS A 9 -33.38 -12.00 1.47
CA LYS A 9 -32.78 -12.03 0.13
C LYS A 9 -31.25 -12.07 0.13
N GLY A 10 -30.65 -12.82 1.03
CA GLY A 10 -29.19 -12.96 1.14
C GLY A 10 -28.51 -11.93 2.04
N MET A 11 -29.23 -10.92 2.53
CA MET A 11 -28.64 -9.84 3.32
C MET A 11 -28.50 -10.19 4.80
N VAL A 12 -27.32 -9.91 5.35
CA VAL A 12 -27.00 -10.02 6.77
C VAL A 12 -26.49 -8.67 7.25
N ASP A 13 -27.15 -8.11 8.26
CA ASP A 13 -26.79 -6.80 8.82
C ASP A 13 -26.06 -6.91 10.16
N GLN A 14 -25.32 -5.87 10.54
CA GLN A 14 -24.46 -5.80 11.73
C GLN A 14 -25.20 -6.09 13.04
N THR A 15 -26.53 -5.87 13.08
CA THR A 15 -27.39 -6.30 14.19
C THR A 15 -27.27 -7.80 14.48
N THR A 16 -26.94 -8.58 13.46
CA THR A 16 -26.79 -10.04 13.48
C THR A 16 -25.34 -10.51 13.61
N PHE A 17 -24.35 -9.66 13.29
CA PHE A 17 -22.93 -9.98 13.39
C PHE A 17 -22.11 -8.78 13.89
N LYS A 18 -21.42 -8.95 15.01
CA LYS A 18 -20.52 -7.92 15.54
C LYS A 18 -19.19 -7.96 14.80
N THR A 19 -19.08 -7.26 13.69
CA THR A 19 -17.78 -6.75 13.27
C THR A 19 -17.37 -5.71 14.30
N ALA A 20 -16.21 -5.88 14.94
CA ALA A 20 -15.61 -4.75 15.64
C ALA A 20 -15.53 -3.58 14.63
N LYS A 21 -15.69 -2.32 15.10
CA LYS A 21 -15.47 -1.08 14.31
C LYS A 21 -14.22 -1.13 13.40
N LYS A 22 -13.28 -2.00 13.73
CA LYS A 22 -12.07 -2.37 12.99
C LYS A 22 -12.27 -2.80 11.53
N TYR A 23 -13.39 -3.44 11.16
CA TYR A 23 -13.53 -4.07 9.83
C TYR A 23 -14.50 -3.35 8.87
N GLY A 24 -15.35 -2.45 9.35
CA GLY A 24 -16.13 -1.53 8.50
C GLY A 24 -17.17 -2.16 7.58
N PHE A 25 -17.65 -3.37 7.91
CA PHE A 25 -18.79 -4.00 7.22
C PHE A 25 -20.05 -3.87 8.08
N ASP A 26 -21.04 -3.16 7.56
CA ASP A 26 -22.34 -2.96 8.20
C ASP A 26 -23.38 -3.97 7.70
N SER A 27 -23.26 -4.37 6.43
CA SER A 27 -24.08 -5.41 5.82
C SER A 27 -23.23 -6.29 4.90
N LEU A 28 -23.62 -7.55 4.75
CA LEU A 28 -23.01 -8.52 3.84
C LEU A 28 -24.10 -9.20 3.02
N TYR A 29 -23.82 -9.43 1.74
CA TYR A 29 -24.69 -10.19 0.85
C TYR A 29 -24.13 -11.59 0.64
N PHE A 30 -25.00 -12.59 0.70
CA PHE A 30 -24.72 -13.97 0.34
C PHE A 30 -25.70 -14.40 -0.75
N ASP A 31 -25.19 -14.90 -1.87
CA ASP A 31 -26.03 -15.48 -2.90
C ASP A 31 -26.62 -16.83 -2.45
N GLU A 32 -27.64 -17.31 -3.17
CA GLU A 32 -28.35 -18.56 -2.85
C GLU A 32 -27.39 -19.75 -2.79
N ILE A 33 -26.46 -19.83 -3.74
CA ILE A 33 -25.48 -20.91 -3.83
C ILE A 33 -24.58 -20.93 -2.58
N SER A 34 -24.05 -19.77 -2.16
CA SER A 34 -23.22 -19.70 -0.95
C SER A 34 -24.00 -20.07 0.30
N LEU A 35 -25.25 -19.62 0.41
CA LEU A 35 -26.13 -19.97 1.53
C LEU A 35 -26.37 -21.48 1.60
N ASP A 36 -26.66 -22.12 0.47
CA ASP A 36 -26.89 -23.55 0.39
C ASP A 36 -25.63 -24.36 0.73
N VAL A 37 -24.46 -23.92 0.27
CA VAL A 37 -23.18 -24.56 0.64
C VAL A 37 -22.94 -24.48 2.14
N VAL A 38 -23.17 -23.31 2.74
CA VAL A 38 -23.02 -23.12 4.19
C VAL A 38 -24.05 -23.96 4.96
N ASP A 39 -25.29 -24.02 4.50
CA ASP A 39 -26.35 -24.81 5.13
C ASP A 39 -26.03 -26.31 5.11
N ASN A 40 -25.62 -26.81 3.96
CA ASN A 40 -25.21 -28.20 3.80
C ASN A 40 -23.99 -28.54 4.68
N TYR A 41 -23.01 -27.63 4.78
CA TYR A 41 -21.89 -27.80 5.70
C TYR A 41 -22.36 -27.86 7.16
N VAL A 42 -23.22 -26.94 7.59
CA VAL A 42 -23.71 -26.89 8.97
C VAL A 42 -24.56 -28.12 9.32
N ARG A 43 -25.36 -28.61 8.37
CA ARG A 43 -26.26 -29.74 8.57
C ARG A 43 -25.56 -31.09 8.51
N TYR A 44 -24.65 -31.29 7.56
CA TYR A 44 -24.11 -32.61 7.25
C TYR A 44 -22.64 -32.80 7.57
N VAL A 45 -21.84 -31.75 7.73
CA VAL A 45 -20.39 -31.88 7.95
C VAL A 45 -20.02 -31.45 9.36
N ARG A 46 -20.47 -30.27 9.78
CA ARG A 46 -20.13 -29.67 11.07
C ARG A 46 -20.43 -30.57 12.28
N PRO A 47 -21.54 -31.33 12.36
CA PRO A 47 -21.82 -32.18 13.51
C PRO A 47 -20.78 -33.30 13.70
N PHE A 48 -20.22 -33.82 12.60
CA PHE A 48 -19.18 -34.86 12.65
C PHE A 48 -17.82 -34.34 13.12
N LEU A 49 -17.62 -33.02 13.12
CA LEU A 49 -16.41 -32.38 13.63
C LEU A 49 -16.47 -32.13 15.15
N GLN A 50 -17.54 -32.55 15.83
CA GLN A 50 -17.74 -32.42 17.28
C GLN A 50 -17.46 -30.99 17.81
N PRO A 51 -18.20 -29.98 17.33
CA PRO A 51 -17.90 -28.57 17.61
C PRO A 51 -17.96 -28.28 19.12
N ARG A 52 -16.89 -27.66 19.63
CA ARG A 52 -16.74 -27.19 21.02
C ARG A 52 -16.82 -25.66 21.13
N CYS A 53 -17.13 -24.98 20.02
CA CYS A 53 -17.26 -23.54 19.94
C CYS A 53 -18.35 -23.12 18.94
N ASP A 54 -18.76 -21.86 19.04
CA ASP A 54 -19.84 -21.28 18.23
C ASP A 54 -19.37 -20.74 16.86
N TYR A 55 -18.08 -20.89 16.54
CA TYR A 55 -17.56 -20.45 15.24
C TYR A 55 -18.13 -21.32 14.11
N LEU A 56 -18.43 -20.68 12.97
CA LEU A 56 -18.99 -21.38 11.81
C LEU A 56 -18.04 -22.49 11.34
N LEU A 57 -16.81 -22.13 10.99
CA LEU A 57 -15.79 -23.07 10.53
C LEU A 57 -15.00 -23.62 11.72
N VAL A 58 -15.06 -24.94 11.89
CA VAL A 58 -14.32 -25.68 12.91
C VAL A 58 -13.35 -26.66 12.28
N ASN A 59 -12.26 -26.98 12.97
CA ASN A 59 -11.32 -28.01 12.54
C ASN A 59 -11.77 -29.41 12.98
N ARG A 60 -10.98 -30.44 12.66
CA ARG A 60 -11.24 -31.84 13.04
C ARG A 60 -11.33 -32.10 14.55
N ASN A 61 -10.84 -31.16 15.37
CA ASN A 61 -10.87 -31.24 16.83
C ASN A 61 -12.07 -30.45 17.41
N GLY A 62 -12.95 -29.92 16.55
CA GLY A 62 -14.13 -29.16 16.98
C GLY A 62 -13.85 -27.74 17.45
N ILE A 63 -12.61 -27.24 17.32
CA ILE A 63 -12.24 -25.87 17.72
C ILE A 63 -12.22 -24.94 16.50
N GLN A 64 -12.09 -23.62 16.74
CA GLN A 64 -12.07 -22.61 15.69
C GLN A 64 -11.02 -22.91 14.62
N PHE A 65 -11.42 -22.85 13.35
CA PHE A 65 -10.48 -22.96 12.23
C PHE A 65 -9.68 -21.65 12.05
N GLN A 66 -8.36 -21.72 12.12
CA GLN A 66 -7.48 -20.53 12.06
C GLN A 66 -6.74 -20.34 10.73
N LYS A 67 -6.68 -21.38 9.88
CA LYS A 67 -5.80 -21.44 8.70
C LYS A 67 -6.54 -21.14 7.39
N LEU A 68 -7.45 -20.17 7.40
CA LEU A 68 -8.29 -19.86 6.23
C LEU A 68 -7.47 -19.40 5.02
N THR A 69 -6.39 -18.65 5.26
CA THR A 69 -5.43 -18.25 4.22
C THR A 69 -4.82 -19.44 3.48
N GLU A 70 -4.42 -20.48 4.21
CA GLU A 70 -3.81 -21.69 3.61
C GLU A 70 -4.82 -22.41 2.73
N ILE A 71 -6.06 -22.58 3.21
CA ILE A 71 -7.14 -23.20 2.42
C ILE A 71 -7.41 -22.42 1.14
N LEU A 72 -7.56 -21.09 1.23
CA LEU A 72 -7.82 -20.28 0.05
C LEU A 72 -6.68 -20.44 -0.98
N SER A 73 -5.42 -20.39 -0.53
CA SER A 73 -4.28 -20.55 -1.42
C SER A 73 -4.22 -21.94 -2.07
N ILE A 74 -4.59 -23.01 -1.35
CA ILE A 74 -4.68 -24.37 -1.91
C ILE A 74 -5.80 -24.46 -2.94
N LEU A 75 -7.00 -23.94 -2.64
CA LEU A 75 -8.14 -23.97 -3.57
C LEU A 75 -7.83 -23.22 -4.86
N VAL A 76 -7.21 -22.04 -4.75
CA VAL A 76 -6.80 -21.26 -5.92
C VAL A 76 -5.70 -21.99 -6.70
N PHE A 77 -4.74 -22.61 -6.01
CA PHE A 77 -3.70 -23.40 -6.67
C PHE A 77 -4.29 -24.59 -7.45
N GLN A 78 -5.28 -25.29 -6.89
CA GLN A 78 -5.98 -26.37 -7.58
C GLN A 78 -6.75 -25.88 -8.80
N ALA A 79 -7.36 -24.70 -8.73
CA ALA A 79 -8.15 -24.15 -9.83
C ALA A 79 -7.29 -23.62 -11.00
N ILE A 80 -6.17 -22.94 -10.71
CA ILE A 80 -5.40 -22.19 -11.72
C ILE A 80 -3.89 -22.44 -11.71
N GLY A 81 -3.40 -23.36 -10.87
CA GLY A 81 -1.98 -23.71 -10.77
C GLY A 81 -1.10 -22.64 -10.09
N LYS A 82 -1.68 -21.65 -9.42
CA LYS A 82 -0.94 -20.53 -8.80
C LYS A 82 -1.34 -20.31 -7.35
N TYR A 83 -0.35 -20.04 -6.51
CA TYR A 83 -0.58 -19.64 -5.12
C TYR A 83 -0.95 -18.15 -5.05
N VAL A 84 -2.12 -17.88 -4.49
CA VAL A 84 -2.60 -16.50 -4.28
C VAL A 84 -2.98 -16.31 -2.82
N HIS A 85 -2.36 -15.32 -2.18
CA HIS A 85 -2.73 -14.89 -0.83
C HIS A 85 -4.02 -14.05 -0.87
N PRO A 86 -4.93 -14.09 0.14
CA PRO A 86 -6.16 -13.31 0.16
C PRO A 86 -5.98 -11.81 -0.16
N THR A 87 -4.95 -11.16 0.40
CA THR A 87 -4.63 -9.75 0.08
C THR A 87 -4.30 -9.55 -1.40
N ARG A 88 -3.53 -10.47 -2.00
CA ARG A 88 -3.17 -10.43 -3.42
C ARG A 88 -4.42 -10.67 -4.28
N TYR A 89 -5.31 -11.57 -3.85
CA TYR A 89 -6.58 -11.83 -4.52
C TYR A 89 -7.45 -10.57 -4.59
N ARG A 90 -7.62 -9.86 -3.47
CA ARG A 90 -8.32 -8.56 -3.45
C ARG A 90 -7.68 -7.54 -4.39
N GLN A 91 -6.34 -7.47 -4.41
CA GLN A 91 -5.65 -6.58 -5.36
C GLN A 91 -5.89 -6.95 -6.82
N ILE A 92 -5.99 -8.24 -7.14
CA ILE A 92 -6.31 -8.70 -8.49
C ILE A 92 -7.71 -8.23 -8.87
N ILE A 93 -8.72 -8.43 -8.01
CA ILE A 93 -10.09 -7.95 -8.24
C ILE A 93 -10.11 -6.44 -8.55
N GLU A 94 -9.43 -5.63 -7.73
CA GLU A 94 -9.31 -4.18 -7.96
C GLU A 94 -8.67 -3.83 -9.31
N THR A 95 -7.71 -4.65 -9.75
CA THR A 95 -6.98 -4.41 -11.01
C THR A 95 -7.81 -4.79 -12.22
N GLU A 96 -8.43 -5.97 -12.18
CA GLU A 96 -9.26 -6.49 -13.26
C GLU A 96 -10.53 -5.65 -13.41
N SER A 97 -11.09 -5.13 -12.30
CA SER A 97 -12.26 -4.26 -12.34
C SER A 97 -12.08 -3.02 -13.22
N VAL A 98 -10.86 -2.46 -13.30
CA VAL A 98 -10.56 -1.30 -14.16
C VAL A 98 -10.74 -1.62 -15.65
N GLN A 99 -10.44 -2.87 -16.03
CA GLN A 99 -10.43 -3.26 -17.44
C GLN A 99 -11.84 -3.57 -17.94
N ILE A 100 -12.73 -3.99 -17.03
CA ILE A 100 -14.05 -4.53 -17.35
C ILE A 100 -15.15 -3.53 -17.01
N LEU A 101 -15.02 -2.81 -15.90
CA LEU A 101 -16.07 -1.96 -15.34
C LEU A 101 -15.83 -0.47 -15.63
N ASN A 102 -16.91 0.31 -15.64
CA ASN A 102 -16.80 1.76 -15.71
C ASN A 102 -16.39 2.36 -14.34
N VAL A 103 -16.12 3.67 -14.31
CA VAL A 103 -15.58 4.34 -13.10
C VAL A 103 -16.55 4.28 -11.91
N GLU A 104 -17.86 4.32 -12.15
CA GLU A 104 -18.86 4.28 -11.08
C GLU A 104 -19.02 2.87 -10.51
N GLU A 105 -19.08 1.87 -11.38
CA GLU A 105 -19.11 0.45 -11.00
C GLU A 105 -17.84 0.04 -10.27
N GLN A 106 -16.67 0.50 -10.75
CA GLN A 106 -15.40 0.26 -10.10
C GLN A 106 -15.40 0.80 -8.66
N LYS A 107 -15.96 2.00 -8.46
CA LYS A 107 -16.05 2.62 -7.12
C LYS A 107 -16.85 1.73 -6.17
N LEU A 108 -17.96 1.15 -6.63
CA LEU A 108 -18.76 0.22 -5.84
C LEU A 108 -17.96 -1.04 -5.45
N VAL A 109 -17.20 -1.61 -6.39
CA VAL A 109 -16.31 -2.76 -6.10
C VAL A 109 -15.24 -2.39 -5.07
N SER A 110 -14.59 -1.23 -5.21
CA SER A 110 -13.58 -0.79 -4.24
C SER A 110 -14.16 -0.55 -2.83
N GLU A 111 -15.39 -0.05 -2.75
CA GLU A 111 -16.11 0.12 -1.49
C GLU A 111 -16.52 -1.21 -0.86
N ASP A 112 -16.94 -2.18 -1.66
CA ASP A 112 -17.30 -3.54 -1.22
C ASP A 112 -16.08 -4.30 -0.68
N GLN A 113 -14.94 -4.23 -1.37
CA GLN A 113 -13.71 -4.91 -0.93
C GLN A 113 -13.16 -4.33 0.40
N LYS A 114 -13.66 -3.16 0.84
CA LYS A 114 -13.18 -2.36 1.99
C LYS A 114 -11.66 -2.26 2.04
N HIS A 115 -11.02 -2.37 0.88
CA HIS A 115 -9.58 -2.33 0.77
C HIS A 115 -9.22 -0.90 0.42
N SER A 116 -8.81 -0.11 1.41
CA SER A 116 -8.19 1.19 1.18
C SER A 116 -6.78 0.98 0.62
N SER A 117 -6.65 0.36 -0.54
CA SER A 117 -5.35 0.20 -1.16
C SER A 117 -4.97 1.54 -1.79
N ASN A 118 -4.68 2.54 -0.96
CA ASN A 118 -3.98 3.75 -1.38
C ASN A 118 -2.73 3.35 -2.17
N VAL A 119 -2.09 2.23 -1.83
CA VAL A 119 -0.97 1.67 -2.57
C VAL A 119 -1.38 1.21 -3.98
N ALA A 120 -2.48 0.45 -4.15
CA ALA A 120 -2.96 0.07 -5.48
C ALA A 120 -3.44 1.28 -6.26
N ARG A 121 -4.24 2.16 -5.67
CA ARG A 121 -4.69 3.42 -6.28
C ARG A 121 -3.51 4.28 -6.74
N VAL A 122 -2.49 4.48 -5.89
CA VAL A 122 -1.28 5.24 -6.23
C VAL A 122 -0.43 4.52 -7.27
N HIS A 123 -0.28 3.19 -7.17
CA HIS A 123 0.42 2.37 -8.16
C HIS A 123 -0.23 2.50 -9.55
N TYR A 124 -1.55 2.44 -9.62
CA TYR A 124 -2.30 2.57 -10.87
C TYR A 124 -2.36 4.00 -11.39
N GLN A 125 -2.45 4.99 -10.51
CA GLN A 125 -2.28 6.39 -10.87
C GLN A 125 -0.90 6.64 -11.49
N LYS A 126 0.17 6.02 -10.95
CA LYS A 126 1.52 6.10 -11.51
C LYS A 126 1.63 5.40 -12.87
N LEU A 127 1.08 4.19 -13.01
CA LEU A 127 1.10 3.47 -14.29
C LEU A 127 0.37 4.23 -15.39
N ARG A 128 -0.84 4.74 -15.11
CA ARG A 128 -1.59 5.58 -16.04
C ARG A 128 -0.87 6.89 -16.36
N SER A 129 -0.29 7.55 -15.36
CA SER A 129 0.51 8.76 -15.58
C SER A 129 1.71 8.49 -16.49
N ARG A 130 2.35 7.32 -16.35
CA ARG A 130 3.47 6.91 -17.22
C ARG A 130 3.02 6.68 -18.66
N ASP A 131 1.92 5.97 -18.87
CA ASP A 131 1.37 5.72 -20.21
C ASP A 131 0.96 7.03 -20.90
N VAL A 132 0.30 7.93 -20.16
CA VAL A 132 -0.04 9.27 -20.65
C VAL A 132 1.21 10.10 -20.97
N ALA A 133 2.25 10.05 -20.13
CA ALA A 133 3.50 10.77 -20.39
C ALA A 133 4.22 10.26 -21.64
N ILE A 134 4.25 8.93 -21.86
CA ILE A 134 4.84 8.32 -23.05
C ILE A 134 4.05 8.74 -24.29
N LYS A 135 2.73 8.53 -24.29
CA LYS A 135 1.85 8.92 -25.41
C LYS A 135 1.91 10.42 -25.68
N GLY A 136 1.91 11.23 -24.63
CA GLY A 136 2.06 12.68 -24.69
C GLY A 136 3.38 13.08 -25.35
N ARG A 137 4.50 12.46 -24.97
CA ARG A 137 5.80 12.67 -25.63
C ARG A 137 5.72 12.34 -27.12
N THR A 138 5.16 11.19 -27.48
CA THR A 138 5.00 10.81 -28.89
C THR A 138 4.12 11.81 -29.66
N CYS A 139 3.07 12.35 -29.04
CA CYS A 139 2.27 13.42 -29.65
C CYS A 139 3.09 14.72 -29.82
N MET A 140 3.89 15.09 -28.82
CA MET A 140 4.76 16.27 -28.89
C MET A 140 5.85 16.13 -29.97
N GLU A 141 6.43 14.94 -30.13
CA GLU A 141 7.38 14.63 -31.21
C GLU A 141 6.72 14.79 -32.59
N LYS A 142 5.47 14.33 -32.75
CA LYS A 142 4.70 14.54 -33.99
C LYS A 142 4.41 16.02 -34.25
N LEU A 143 4.09 16.79 -33.20
CA LEU A 143 3.84 18.23 -33.31
C LEU A 143 5.09 19.03 -33.67
N ARG A 144 6.28 18.55 -33.27
CA ARG A 144 7.56 19.22 -33.57
C ARG A 144 7.95 19.18 -35.05
N GLY A 145 7.40 18.27 -35.85
CA GLY A 145 7.70 18.17 -37.29
C GLY A 145 9.21 18.06 -37.60
N LEU A 146 9.63 18.48 -38.80
CA LEU A 146 11.04 18.44 -39.23
C LEU A 146 11.95 19.43 -38.45
N HIS A 147 11.42 20.57 -38.00
CA HIS A 147 12.16 21.59 -37.23
C HIS A 147 12.58 21.12 -35.82
N GLY A 148 11.89 20.13 -35.25
CA GLY A 148 12.25 19.57 -33.94
C GLY A 148 13.60 18.86 -33.91
N ALA A 149 13.91 18.13 -34.98
CA ALA A 149 15.16 17.37 -35.09
C ALA A 149 16.36 18.31 -35.23
N GLU A 150 16.20 19.43 -35.93
CA GLU A 150 17.23 20.47 -36.08
C GLU A 150 17.55 21.15 -34.73
N MET A 151 16.52 21.45 -33.92
CA MET A 151 16.71 21.97 -32.56
C MET A 151 17.41 20.97 -31.63
N ASP A 152 17.01 19.69 -31.67
CA ASP A 152 17.65 18.68 -30.81
C ASP A 152 19.13 18.46 -31.20
N THR A 153 19.46 18.56 -32.50
CA THR A 153 20.84 18.53 -33.00
C THR A 153 21.64 19.75 -32.55
N CYS A 154 21.03 20.95 -32.58
CA CYS A 154 21.65 22.18 -32.09
C CYS A 154 21.90 22.13 -30.56
N VAL A 155 20.97 21.56 -29.79
CA VAL A 155 21.11 21.37 -28.34
C VAL A 155 22.19 20.31 -28.00
N GLU A 156 22.33 19.26 -28.80
CA GLU A 156 23.42 18.27 -28.66
C GLU A 156 24.79 18.90 -28.98
N GLN A 157 24.87 19.75 -30.02
CA GLN A 157 26.09 20.50 -30.38
C GLN A 157 26.51 21.46 -29.27
N LEU A 158 25.57 22.22 -28.69
CA LEU A 158 25.83 23.11 -27.55
C LEU A 158 26.30 22.36 -26.30
N LYS A 159 25.90 21.09 -26.10
CA LYS A 159 26.41 20.25 -24.99
C LYS A 159 27.82 19.74 -25.24
N GLN A 160 28.19 19.49 -26.50
CA GLN A 160 29.55 19.07 -26.85
C GLN A 160 30.54 20.24 -26.76
N GLU A 161 30.14 21.44 -27.16
CA GLU A 161 30.95 22.66 -27.02
C GLU A 161 31.23 23.00 -25.54
N HIS A 162 30.31 22.65 -24.64
CA HIS A 162 30.48 22.89 -23.20
C HIS A 162 31.31 21.82 -22.46
N CYS A 163 31.74 20.75 -23.14
CA CYS A 163 32.53 19.64 -22.55
C CYS A 163 34.02 19.68 -22.93
N SER A 164 34.45 20.62 -23.81
CA SER A 164 35.85 20.77 -24.22
C SER A 164 36.59 21.93 -23.57
N GLU A 165 35.93 22.76 -22.75
CA GLU A 165 36.60 23.88 -22.07
C GLU A 165 36.25 23.94 -20.58
N HIS A 166 37.32 23.98 -19.76
CA HIS A 166 37.39 24.27 -18.32
C HIS A 166 37.29 23.15 -17.28
N GLU A 167 38.45 22.58 -16.98
CA GLU A 167 38.86 22.30 -15.60
C GLU A 167 38.91 23.59 -14.75
N SER A 168 38.50 23.45 -13.48
CA SER A 168 38.87 24.25 -12.30
C SER A 168 37.92 25.36 -11.78
N LYS A 169 37.39 25.07 -10.57
CA LYS A 169 37.12 25.91 -9.39
C LYS A 169 35.73 26.57 -9.17
N SER A 170 35.14 26.10 -8.05
CA SER A 170 34.61 26.86 -6.89
C SER A 170 33.31 27.68 -7.04
N ASP A 171 32.32 27.15 -6.32
CA ASP A 171 31.39 27.80 -5.39
C ASP A 171 30.18 28.64 -5.87
N ASN A 172 29.05 28.16 -5.32
CA ASN A 172 27.98 28.89 -4.63
C ASN A 172 26.70 29.31 -5.38
N GLU A 173 25.62 29.04 -4.61
CA GLU A 173 24.29 29.65 -4.62
C GLU A 173 23.28 29.21 -5.69
N THR A 174 22.56 28.13 -5.37
CA THR A 174 21.21 27.88 -5.90
C THR A 174 20.18 28.47 -4.95
N THR A 175 19.41 29.44 -5.41
CA THR A 175 18.13 29.81 -4.78
C THR A 175 17.01 29.87 -5.85
N PRO A 176 15.77 29.43 -5.53
CA PRO A 176 14.81 28.86 -6.49
C PRO A 176 13.51 29.67 -6.62
N ILE A 177 12.77 29.54 -7.74
CA ILE A 177 11.38 30.06 -7.87
C ILE A 177 10.62 29.28 -8.96
N PRO A 178 9.26 29.20 -9.00
CA PRO A 178 8.28 28.72 -8.00
C PRO A 178 7.32 27.65 -8.59
N GLN A 179 6.64 26.87 -7.73
CA GLN A 179 5.44 26.12 -8.13
C GLN A 179 4.21 26.54 -7.32
N THR A 180 3.13 26.66 -8.08
CA THR A 180 1.85 27.33 -7.81
C THR A 180 0.99 26.61 -6.78
N THR A 181 0.29 27.44 -6.02
CA THR A 181 -0.66 27.23 -4.94
C THR A 181 -1.76 26.22 -5.25
N THR A 182 -2.06 25.34 -4.30
CA THR A 182 -3.44 24.91 -4.01
C THR A 182 -3.61 24.76 -2.50
N GLU A 183 -4.56 25.53 -1.98
CA GLU A 183 -4.90 25.67 -0.57
C GLU A 183 -5.58 24.41 -0.02
N LYS A 184 -5.12 23.90 1.13
CA LYS A 184 -5.98 23.25 2.14
C LYS A 184 -5.40 23.47 3.55
N VAL A 185 -6.17 24.25 4.32
CA VAL A 185 -6.50 24.16 5.75
C VAL A 185 -5.38 23.80 6.75
N SER A 186 -5.24 24.71 7.73
CA SER A 186 -4.28 24.79 8.83
C SER A 186 -4.09 23.50 9.63
N ALA A 187 -2.89 22.94 9.55
CA ALA A 187 -2.24 22.26 10.67
C ALA A 187 -0.88 22.93 10.84
N GLU A 188 -0.60 23.44 12.05
CA GLU A 188 0.66 24.09 12.39
C GLU A 188 1.83 23.21 11.95
N LYS A 189 2.52 23.63 10.88
CA LYS A 189 3.68 22.94 10.34
C LYS A 189 4.82 23.07 11.36
N ARG A 190 4.93 22.09 12.27
CA ARG A 190 6.14 21.92 13.08
C ARG A 190 7.32 21.77 12.12
N LYS A 191 8.26 22.71 12.18
CA LYS A 191 9.48 22.71 11.37
C LYS A 191 10.16 21.33 11.47
N PRO A 192 10.66 20.74 10.37
CA PRO A 192 11.33 19.45 10.43
C PRO A 192 12.56 19.55 11.36
N LEU A 193 12.55 18.80 12.47
CA LEU A 193 13.67 18.76 13.41
C LEU A 193 14.89 18.18 12.68
N ARG A 194 15.91 19.01 12.45
CA ARG A 194 17.18 18.59 11.83
C ARG A 194 18.00 17.78 12.82
N PHE A 195 18.69 16.74 12.35
CA PHE A 195 19.63 16.00 13.19
C PHE A 195 20.85 16.85 13.49
N THR A 196 21.25 16.83 14.76
CA THR A 196 22.49 17.45 15.24
C THR A 196 23.67 16.48 15.11
N LYS A 197 24.90 17.00 15.14
CA LYS A 197 26.10 16.16 15.07
C LYS A 197 26.23 15.25 16.30
N GLU A 198 25.75 15.69 17.47
CA GLU A 198 25.72 14.87 18.68
C GLU A 198 24.74 13.70 18.54
N GLU A 199 23.55 13.93 17.96
CA GLU A 199 22.57 12.86 17.70
C GLU A 199 23.12 11.80 16.73
N ASP A 200 23.89 12.23 15.73
CA ASP A 200 24.55 11.32 14.80
C ASP A 200 25.60 10.43 15.52
N GLN A 201 26.37 11.00 16.47
CA GLN A 201 27.29 10.22 17.31
C GLN A 201 26.58 9.27 18.28
N PHE A 202 25.39 9.62 18.78
CA PHE A 202 24.56 8.72 19.59
C PHE A 202 24.04 7.55 18.77
N ILE A 203 23.64 7.79 17.52
CA ILE A 203 23.20 6.74 16.59
C ILE A 203 24.36 5.78 16.31
N GLU A 204 25.55 6.29 16.00
CA GLU A 204 26.73 5.47 15.74
C GLU A 204 27.13 4.61 16.94
N ARG A 205 27.23 5.20 18.14
CA ARG A 205 27.53 4.48 19.39
C ARG A 205 26.44 3.49 19.76
N GLY A 206 25.18 3.86 19.56
CA GLY A 206 24.03 3.02 19.79
C GLY A 206 24.03 1.76 18.92
N ILE A 207 24.35 1.89 17.63
CA ILE A 207 24.45 0.76 16.71
C ILE A 207 25.62 -0.15 17.11
N LYS A 208 26.78 0.41 17.44
CA LYS A 208 27.96 -0.37 17.90
C LYS A 208 27.67 -1.17 19.17
N ARG A 209 26.92 -0.61 20.12
CA ARG A 209 26.65 -1.24 21.43
C ARG A 209 25.42 -2.16 21.44
N PHE A 210 24.36 -1.81 20.72
CA PHE A 210 23.06 -2.50 20.80
C PHE A 210 22.59 -3.11 19.48
N GLY A 211 23.28 -2.88 18.36
CA GLY A 211 22.83 -3.26 17.03
C GLY A 211 21.62 -2.43 16.56
N ALA A 212 20.85 -2.93 15.59
CA ALA A 212 19.68 -2.25 15.02
C ALA A 212 18.44 -2.19 15.93
N ARG A 213 18.63 -2.09 17.26
CA ARG A 213 17.57 -1.99 18.29
C ARG A 213 17.23 -0.52 18.58
N TRP A 214 16.57 0.13 17.62
CA TRP A 214 16.31 1.57 17.62
C TRP A 214 15.53 2.09 18.84
N CYS A 215 14.54 1.34 19.34
CA CYS A 215 13.78 1.74 20.53
C CYS A 215 14.65 1.76 21.80
N THR A 216 15.64 0.86 21.87
CA THR A 216 16.60 0.79 22.98
C THR A 216 17.58 1.95 22.91
N ILE A 217 18.08 2.26 21.71
CA ILE A 217 18.97 3.42 21.49
C ILE A 217 18.25 4.72 21.84
N LEU A 218 17.01 4.91 21.38
CA LEU A 218 16.22 6.13 21.61
C LEU A 218 15.92 6.40 23.09
N ARG A 219 15.77 5.35 23.90
CA ARG A 219 15.40 5.45 25.33
C ARG A 219 16.60 5.28 26.26
N HIS A 220 17.82 5.21 25.73
CA HIS A 220 19.00 4.97 26.52
C HIS A 220 19.35 6.23 27.34
N PRO A 221 19.60 6.12 28.66
CA PRO A 221 19.89 7.29 29.51
C PRO A 221 21.13 8.09 29.09
N GLU A 222 22.08 7.46 28.39
CA GLU A 222 23.31 8.12 27.90
C GLU A 222 23.12 8.85 26.55
N TYR A 223 21.97 8.70 25.88
CA TYR A 223 21.73 9.27 24.55
C TYR A 223 20.56 10.25 24.60
N ASN A 224 20.87 11.54 24.54
CA ASN A 224 19.88 12.61 24.62
C ASN A 224 19.43 13.05 23.22
N PHE A 225 18.37 12.41 22.72
CA PHE A 225 17.72 12.79 21.47
C PHE A 225 16.73 13.94 21.67
N GLN A 226 16.51 14.74 20.62
CA GLN A 226 15.54 15.82 20.68
C GLN A 226 14.11 15.29 20.94
N PRO A 227 13.29 16.01 21.73
CA PRO A 227 11.92 15.59 22.01
C PRO A 227 11.10 15.52 20.71
N GLY A 228 10.47 14.37 20.46
CA GLY A 228 9.72 14.09 19.23
C GLY A 228 10.47 13.21 18.21
N ARG A 229 11.68 12.73 18.54
CA ARG A 229 12.38 11.70 17.75
C ARG A 229 11.70 10.34 17.90
N GLU A 230 11.55 9.64 16.78
CA GLU A 230 11.00 8.28 16.75
C GLU A 230 12.07 7.29 16.29
N ALA A 231 11.94 6.03 16.70
CA ALA A 231 12.83 4.94 16.29
C ALA A 231 13.00 4.85 14.75
N ARG A 232 11.92 5.15 14.01
CA ARG A 232 11.93 5.22 12.54
C ARG A 232 12.85 6.33 12.02
N THR A 233 12.87 7.49 12.66
CA THR A 233 13.70 8.64 12.25
C THR A 233 15.19 8.35 12.44
N LEU A 234 15.56 7.68 13.54
CA LEU A 234 16.94 7.24 13.79
C LEU A 234 17.41 6.24 12.73
N ARG A 235 16.56 5.26 12.38
CA ARG A 235 16.86 4.29 11.32
C ARG A 235 17.09 4.97 9.97
N LEU A 236 16.23 5.91 9.58
CA LEU A 236 16.38 6.64 8.32
C LEU A 236 17.67 7.46 8.28
N ARG A 237 18.03 8.08 9.41
CA ARG A 237 19.28 8.84 9.53
C ARG A 237 20.51 7.93 9.43
N ALA A 238 20.49 6.75 10.08
CA ALA A 238 21.58 5.78 9.99
C ALA A 238 21.84 5.29 8.55
N ILE A 239 20.78 5.09 7.75
CA ILE A 239 20.89 4.73 6.32
C ILE A 239 21.52 5.89 5.52
N GLN A 240 21.10 7.14 5.77
CA GLN A 240 21.69 8.31 5.12
C GLN A 240 23.18 8.47 5.43
N GLN A 241 23.61 8.03 6.61
CA GLN A 241 25.01 8.06 7.05
C GLN A 241 25.80 6.80 6.70
N LYS A 242 25.19 5.82 6.02
CA LYS A 242 25.81 4.54 5.65
C LYS A 242 26.39 3.77 6.84
N LEU A 243 25.74 3.89 8.01
CA LEU A 243 26.13 3.18 9.24
C LEU A 243 25.57 1.75 9.30
N ILE A 244 24.58 1.45 8.45
CA ILE A 244 23.93 0.14 8.26
C ILE A 244 23.52 -0.04 6.80
#